data_AF-A0A973KK84-F1
#
_entry.id   AF-A0A973KK84-F1
#
_cell.length_a   1.000
_cell.length_b   1.000
_cell.length_c   1.000
_cell.angle_alpha   90.00
_cell.angle_beta   90.00
_cell.angle_gamma   90.00
#
_symmetry.space_group_name_H-M   'P 1'
#
loop_
_entity.id
_entity.type
_entity.pdbx_description
1 polymer ?
#
loop_
_entity_poly.entity_id
_entity_poly.type
_entity_poly.pdbx_seq_one_letter_code
_entity_poly.pdbx_strand_id
1 'polypeptide(L)' 'PPVSVPPALVAHARKLADDHRARTGSPIDADTLRARLGVPAPMAAAITAQLI' A
#
# COMPACT_ATOMS: atom_id res chain seq x y z
N PRO A 1 -3.87 -13.56 15.30
CA PRO A 1 -3.44 -12.24 15.81
C PRO A 1 -3.66 -11.14 14.76
N PRO A 2 -4.25 -9.98 15.10
CA PRO A 2 -4.36 -8.88 14.16
C PRO A 2 -2.95 -8.40 13.83
N VAL A 3 -2.59 -8.40 12.55
CA VAL A 3 -1.33 -7.82 12.08
C VAL A 3 -1.40 -6.33 12.36
N SER A 4 -0.70 -5.88 13.40
CA SER A 4 -0.52 -4.46 13.71
C SER A 4 0.36 -3.86 12.62
N VAL A 5 -0.26 -3.39 11.54
CA VAL A 5 0.45 -2.69 10.48
C VAL A 5 1.02 -1.39 11.06
N PRO A 6 2.34 -1.17 11.00
CA PRO A 6 2.94 0.07 11.46
C PRO A 6 2.37 1.29 10.71
N PRO A 7 1.96 2.36 11.41
CA PRO A 7 1.41 3.56 10.78
C PRO A 7 2.40 4.23 9.80
N ALA A 8 3.70 4.09 10.04
CA ALA A 8 4.74 4.56 9.12
C ALA A 8 4.66 3.87 7.75
N LEU A 9 4.35 2.57 7.70
CA LEU A 9 4.16 1.84 6.44
C LEU A 9 2.89 2.28 5.72
N VAL A 10 1.80 2.57 6.46
CA VAL A 10 0.56 3.09 5.88
C VAL A 10 0.79 4.47 5.24
N ALA A 11 1.52 5.36 5.91
CA ALA A 11 1.88 6.66 5.36
C ALA A 11 2.72 6.52 4.08
N HIS A 12 3.68 5.59 4.07
CA HIS A 12 4.51 5.34 2.89
C HIS A 12 3.71 4.73 1.73
N ALA A 13 2.79 3.82 2.03
CA ALA A 13 1.87 3.23 1.07
C ALA A 13 0.94 4.27 0.45
N ARG A 14 0.37 5.19 1.26
CA ARG A 14 -0.45 6.31 0.76
C ARG A 14 0.31 7.19 -0.20
N LYS A 15 1.51 7.63 0.19
CA LYS A 15 2.36 8.45 -0.68
C LYS A 15 2.60 7.77 -2.02
N LEU A 16 2.88 6.47 -1.99
CA LEU A 16 3.13 5.70 -3.19
C LEU A 16 1.89 5.57 -4.09
N ALA A 17 0.70 5.42 -3.48
CA ALA A 17 -0.57 5.38 -4.18
C ALA A 17 -0.89 6.75 -4.83
N ASP A 18 -0.65 7.83 -4.11
CA ASP A 18 -0.82 9.20 -4.61
C ASP A 18 0.17 9.50 -5.74
N ASP A 19 1.45 9.17 -5.56
CA ASP A 19 2.50 9.33 -6.58
C ASP A 19 2.19 8.51 -7.83
N HIS A 20 1.68 7.29 -7.67
CA HIS A 20 1.27 6.45 -8.80
C HIS A 20 0.09 7.10 -9.53
N ARG A 21 -0.97 7.47 -8.82
CA ARG A 21 -2.14 8.13 -9.38
C ARG A 21 -1.80 9.44 -10.09
N ALA A 22 -0.87 10.23 -9.55
CA ALA A 22 -0.41 11.46 -10.18
C ALA A 22 0.36 11.21 -11.48
N ARG A 23 1.10 10.09 -11.57
CA ARG A 23 1.88 9.73 -12.78
C ARG A 23 1.06 9.01 -13.85
N THR A 24 0.20 8.08 -13.46
CA THR A 24 -0.51 7.18 -14.39
C THR A 24 -1.99 7.57 -14.57
N GLY A 25 -2.54 8.36 -13.66
CA GLY A 25 -3.98 8.68 -13.62
C GLY A 25 -4.84 7.54 -13.06
N SER A 26 -4.26 6.36 -12.77
CA SER A 26 -4.97 5.19 -12.24
C SER A 26 -4.64 4.95 -10.77
N PRO A 27 -5.55 4.35 -9.98
CA PRO A 27 -5.19 3.86 -8.64
C PRO A 27 -4.10 2.79 -8.73
N ILE A 28 -3.21 2.73 -7.73
CA ILE A 28 -2.21 1.66 -7.63
C ILE A 28 -2.90 0.35 -7.23
N ASP A 29 -2.55 -0.75 -7.88
CA ASP A 29 -3.00 -2.07 -7.45
C ASP A 29 -2.21 -2.57 -6.24
N ALA A 30 -2.78 -3.53 -5.51
CA ALA A 30 -2.17 -4.07 -4.31
C ALA A 30 -0.83 -4.79 -4.62
N ASP A 31 -0.69 -5.38 -5.82
CA ASP A 31 0.52 -6.07 -6.23
C ASP A 31 1.68 -5.12 -6.56
N THR A 32 1.44 -3.99 -7.21
CA THR A 32 2.43 -2.93 -7.45
C THR A 32 2.79 -2.24 -6.15
N LEU A 33 1.82 -1.95 -5.29
CA LEU A 33 2.05 -1.39 -3.96
C LEU A 33 2.96 -2.31 -3.13
N ARG A 34 2.68 -3.62 -3.15
CA ARG A 34 3.49 -4.67 -2.54
C ARG A 34 4.91 -4.73 -3.10
N ALA A 35 5.03 -4.80 -4.43
CA ALA A 35 6.31 -4.93 -5.12
C ALA A 35 7.23 -3.74 -4.83
N ARG A 36 6.67 -2.53 -4.71
CA ARG A 36 7.42 -1.31 -4.41
C ARG A 36 7.75 -1.14 -2.92
N LEU A 37 6.86 -1.56 -2.01
CA LEU A 37 7.12 -1.53 -0.57
C LEU A 37 8.07 -2.66 -0.12
N GLY A 38 8.22 -3.73 -0.90
CA GLY A 38 9.02 -4.90 -0.53
C GLY A 38 8.42 -5.69 0.64
N VAL A 39 7.11 -5.58 0.88
CA VAL A 39 6.42 -6.23 2.00
C VAL A 39 5.76 -7.55 1.58
N PRO A 40 5.54 -8.50 2.51
CA PRO A 40 4.81 -9.73 2.24
C PRO A 40 3.37 -9.48 1.75
N ALA A 41 2.86 -10.35 0.87
CA ALA A 41 1.49 -10.31 0.35
C ALA A 41 0.39 -10.11 1.41
N PRO A 42 0.38 -10.83 2.56
CA PRO A 42 -0.65 -10.61 3.57
C PRO A 42 -0.57 -9.20 4.21
N MET A 43 0.62 -8.58 4.26
CA MET A 43 0.79 -7.24 4.81
C MET A 43 0.32 -6.16 3.84
N ALA A 44 0.58 -6.33 2.54
CA ALA A 44 0.04 -5.43 1.51
C ALA A 44 -1.50 -5.46 1.48
N ALA A 45 -2.10 -6.65 1.51
CA ALA A 45 -3.55 -6.80 1.57
C ALA A 45 -4.14 -6.12 2.82
N ALA A 46 -3.48 -6.21 3.98
CA ALA A 46 -3.92 -5.54 5.20
C ALA A 46 -3.82 -4.00 5.12
N ILE A 47 -2.82 -3.46 4.43
CA ILE A 47 -2.70 -2.01 4.18
C ILE A 47 -3.79 -1.56 3.20
N THR A 48 -4.01 -2.29 2.11
CA THR A 48 -5.04 -1.96 1.12
C THR A 48 -6.44 -2.03 1.72
N ALA A 49 -6.73 -3.03 2.56
CA ALA A 49 -8.01 -3.15 3.25
C ALA A 49 -8.30 -1.97 4.21
N GLN A 50 -7.26 -1.28 4.72
CA GLN A 50 -7.39 -0.08 5.55
C GLN A 50 -7.48 1.22 4.75
N LEU A 51 -7.22 1.18 3.44
CA LEU A 51 -7.27 2.34 2.54
C LEU A 51 -8.63 2.52 1.85
N ILE A 52 -9.57 1.58 2.05
CA ILE A 52 -10.96 1.63 1.59
C ILE A 52 -11.79 2.51 2.51
#